data_AF-A0A2H6EH23-F1
#
_entry.id   AF-A0A2H6EH23-F1
#
_cell.length_a   1.000
_cell.length_b   1.000
_cell.length_c   1.000
_cell.angle_alpha   90.00
_cell.angle_beta   90.00
_cell.angle_gamma   90.00
#
_symmetry.space_group_name_H-M   'P 1'
#
loop_
_entity.id
_entity.type
_entity.pdbx_description
1 polymer ?
#
loop_
_entity_poly.entity_id
_entity_poly.type
_entity_poly.pdbx_seq_one_letter_code
_entity_poly.pdbx_strand_id
1 'polypeptide(L)'
;MRQNLKMLLLVIVYVSFFSAINPAQNVSGQDARKITVNKMSDKLQNKLLLSEKQKNSVKNILNEYFSEAAKLSGSQNAHQNQMQLKNNANEKIIKLLDRKQKMKFEIVKDDWWALANK
;
A
#
# COMPACT_ATOMS: atom_id res chain seq x y z
N MET A 1 -58.25 0.69 5.33
CA MET A 1 -57.22 1.35 6.16
C MET A 1 -56.29 0.41 6.94
N ARG A 2 -56.76 -0.71 7.53
CA ARG A 2 -55.93 -1.60 8.36
C ARG A 2 -54.89 -2.46 7.61
N GLN A 3 -55.06 -2.73 6.32
CA GLN A 3 -54.13 -3.58 5.54
C GLN A 3 -52.86 -2.85 5.11
N ASN A 4 -52.96 -1.58 4.72
CA ASN A 4 -51.80 -0.74 4.36
C ASN A 4 -50.85 -0.51 5.54
N LEU A 5 -51.37 -0.51 6.78
CA LEU A 5 -50.58 -0.35 7.99
C LEU A 5 -49.74 -1.60 8.31
N LYS A 6 -50.28 -2.81 8.06
CA LYS A 6 -49.55 -4.08 8.22
C LYS A 6 -48.45 -4.25 7.17
N MET A 7 -48.70 -3.81 5.94
CA MET A 7 -47.71 -3.84 4.86
C MET A 7 -46.57 -2.84 5.12
N LEU A 8 -46.89 -1.66 5.66
CA LEU A 8 -45.90 -0.63 6.01
C LEU A 8 -45.00 -1.04 7.20
N LEU A 9 -45.56 -1.76 8.20
CA LEU A 9 -44.77 -2.29 9.31
C LEU A 9 -43.79 -3.41 8.88
N LEU A 10 -44.16 -4.23 7.90
CA LEU A 10 -43.27 -5.29 7.38
C LEU A 10 -42.06 -4.72 6.61
N VAL A 11 -42.23 -3.61 5.91
CA VAL A 11 -41.13 -2.94 5.19
C VAL A 11 -40.12 -2.32 6.17
N ILE A 12 -40.58 -1.73 7.29
CA ILE A 12 -39.69 -1.11 8.28
C ILE A 12 -38.80 -2.16 8.98
N VAL A 13 -39.33 -3.35 9.28
CA VAL A 13 -38.56 -4.44 9.90
C VAL A 13 -37.51 -4.99 8.94
N TYR A 14 -37.78 -5.02 7.62
CA TYR A 14 -36.84 -5.52 6.62
C TYR A 14 -35.65 -4.58 6.37
N VAL A 15 -35.88 -3.25 6.40
CA VAL A 15 -34.80 -2.25 6.25
C VAL A 15 -33.85 -2.24 7.46
N SER A 16 -34.33 -2.64 8.64
CA SER A 16 -33.57 -2.62 9.89
C SER A 16 -32.50 -3.73 9.98
N PHE A 17 -32.57 -4.77 9.15
CA PHE A 17 -31.63 -5.90 9.18
C PHE A 17 -30.43 -5.76 8.24
N PHE A 18 -30.37 -4.70 7.41
CA PHE A 18 -29.32 -4.54 6.40
C PHE A 18 -28.33 -3.39 6.65
N SER A 19 -28.43 -2.67 7.78
CA SER A 19 -27.42 -1.71 8.19
C SER A 19 -26.39 -2.36 9.11
N ALA A 20 -25.64 -3.33 8.59
CA ALA A 20 -24.32 -3.63 9.14
C ALA A 20 -23.41 -2.45 8.77
N ILE A 21 -23.40 -1.46 9.66
CA ILE A 21 -22.52 -0.30 9.59
C ILE A 21 -21.10 -0.84 9.63
N ASN A 22 -20.41 -0.89 8.50
CA ASN A 22 -18.96 -1.01 8.50
C ASN A 22 -18.44 0.27 9.14
N PRO A 23 -17.82 0.25 10.34
CA PRO A 23 -17.06 1.41 10.75
C PRO A 23 -15.95 1.57 9.72
N ALA A 24 -16.00 2.65 8.94
CA ALA A 24 -14.84 3.12 8.21
C ALA A 24 -13.78 3.43 9.28
N GLN A 25 -12.97 2.43 9.59
CA GLN A 25 -11.82 2.61 10.47
C GLN A 25 -10.93 3.61 9.74
N ASN A 26 -10.86 4.83 10.27
CA ASN A 26 -9.91 5.84 9.83
C ASN A 26 -8.51 5.33 10.20
N VAL A 27 -7.96 4.46 9.36
CA VAL A 27 -6.59 4.00 9.47
C VAL A 27 -5.73 5.25 9.34
N SER A 28 -4.99 5.59 10.39
CA SER A 28 -4.05 6.70 10.38
C SER A 28 -3.13 6.59 9.16
N GLY A 29 -2.75 7.72 8.55
CA GLY A 29 -1.81 7.71 7.42
C GLY A 29 -0.50 6.98 7.73
N GLN A 30 -0.10 6.92 9.02
CA GLN A 30 1.05 6.12 9.46
C GLN A 30 0.78 4.61 9.44
N ASP A 31 -0.41 4.17 9.84
CA ASP A 31 -0.80 2.76 9.81
C ASP A 31 -0.96 2.25 8.38
N ALA A 32 -1.56 3.07 7.50
CA ALA A 32 -1.66 2.77 6.08
C ALA A 32 -0.27 2.63 5.44
N ARG A 33 0.65 3.57 5.71
CA ARG A 33 2.06 3.47 5.25
C ARG A 33 2.71 2.18 5.75
N LYS A 34 2.57 1.85 7.03
CA LYS A 34 3.18 0.65 7.61
C LYS A 34 2.66 -0.63 6.93
N ILE A 35 1.36 -0.70 6.67
CA ILE A 35 0.73 -1.81 5.93
C ILE A 35 1.33 -1.92 4.52
N THR A 36 1.42 -0.81 3.78
CA THR A 36 1.99 -0.80 2.42
C THR A 36 3.46 -1.21 2.42
N VAL A 37 4.29 -0.67 3.32
CA VAL A 37 5.71 -1.01 3.43
C VAL A 37 5.90 -2.49 3.73
N ASN A 38 5.13 -3.04 4.68
CA ASN A 38 5.18 -4.48 4.98
C ASN A 38 4.80 -5.31 3.75
N LYS A 39 3.65 -5.02 3.13
CA LYS A 39 3.18 -5.70 1.92
C LYS A 39 4.20 -5.68 0.78
N MET A 40 4.80 -4.52 0.51
CA MET A 40 5.83 -4.38 -0.52
C MET A 40 7.08 -5.19 -0.19
N SER A 41 7.56 -5.14 1.06
CA SER A 41 8.74 -5.89 1.48
C SER A 41 8.52 -7.40 1.48
N ASP A 42 7.35 -7.88 1.91
CA ASP A 42 6.98 -9.29 1.91
C ASP A 42 6.84 -9.82 0.47
N LYS A 43 6.23 -9.04 -0.42
CA LYS A 43 6.14 -9.42 -1.83
C LYS A 43 7.52 -9.54 -2.46
N LEU A 44 8.42 -8.60 -2.18
CA LEU A 44 9.76 -8.63 -2.72
C LEU A 44 10.59 -9.77 -2.13
N GLN A 45 10.46 -10.05 -0.83
CA GLN A 45 11.04 -11.22 -0.17
C GLN A 45 10.64 -12.51 -0.89
N ASN A 46 9.34 -12.71 -1.11
CA ASN A 46 8.83 -13.92 -1.75
C ASN A 46 9.25 -14.02 -3.23
N LYS A 47 9.32 -12.89 -3.93
CA LYS A 47 9.70 -12.88 -5.35
C LYS A 47 11.20 -13.09 -5.52
N LEU A 48 12.06 -12.48 -4.71
CA LEU A 48 13.52 -12.50 -4.89
C LEU A 48 14.22 -13.49 -3.96
N LEU A 49 13.49 -14.16 -3.06
CA LEU A 49 14.04 -15.00 -2.00
C LEU A 49 15.04 -14.21 -1.14
N LEU A 50 14.60 -13.04 -0.67
CA LEU A 50 15.44 -12.18 0.17
C LEU A 50 15.64 -12.83 1.54
N SER A 51 16.85 -12.71 2.07
CA SER A 51 17.11 -12.97 3.50
C SER A 51 16.32 -11.99 4.37
N GLU A 52 16.08 -12.34 5.63
CA GLU A 52 15.38 -11.44 6.56
C GLU A 52 16.15 -10.12 6.77
N LYS A 53 17.49 -10.18 6.73
CA LYS A 53 18.34 -8.98 6.75
C LYS A 53 18.05 -8.07 5.55
N GLN A 54 18.05 -8.61 4.33
CA GLN A 54 17.75 -7.85 3.12
C GLN A 54 16.33 -7.28 3.15
N LYS A 55 15.34 -8.08 3.59
CA LYS A 55 13.95 -7.63 3.76
C LYS A 55 13.85 -6.43 4.70
N ASN A 56 14.51 -6.49 5.86
CA ASN A 56 14.51 -5.38 6.82
C ASN A 56 15.20 -4.13 6.25
N SER A 57 16.29 -4.28 5.50
CA SER A 57 16.90 -3.17 4.78
C SER A 57 15.97 -2.57 3.71
N VAL A 58 15.21 -3.40 2.98
CA VAL A 58 14.18 -2.94 2.03
C VAL A 58 13.09 -2.15 2.76
N LYS A 59 12.60 -2.62 3.92
CA LYS A 59 11.63 -1.87 4.73
C LYS A 59 12.13 -0.47 5.09
N ASN A 60 13.40 -0.37 5.50
CA ASN A 60 14.00 0.92 5.85
C ASN A 60 14.07 1.87 4.65
N ILE A 61 14.48 1.36 3.47
CA ILE A 61 14.52 2.14 2.23
C ILE A 61 13.11 2.61 1.83
N LEU A 62 12.10 1.75 1.94
CA LEU A 62 10.72 2.12 1.63
C LEU A 62 10.16 3.16 2.61
N ASN A 63 10.45 3.03 3.91
CA ASN A 63 10.06 4.01 4.91
C ASN A 63 10.64 5.40 4.60
N GLU A 64 11.93 5.45 4.23
CA GLU A 64 12.59 6.68 3.79
C GLU A 64 11.92 7.25 2.53
N TYR A 65 11.71 6.41 1.50
CA TYR A 65 11.03 6.81 0.27
C TYR A 65 9.67 7.46 0.54
N PHE A 66 8.79 6.80 1.29
CA PHE A 66 7.46 7.33 1.56
C PHE A 66 7.55 8.59 2.43
N SER A 67 8.49 8.65 3.38
CA SER A 67 8.73 9.83 4.21
C SER A 67 9.07 11.06 3.39
N GLU A 68 10.02 10.93 2.46
CA GLU A 68 10.40 12.02 1.57
C GLU A 68 9.30 12.34 0.55
N ALA A 69 8.62 11.33 0.01
CA ALA A 69 7.52 11.53 -0.93
C ALA A 69 6.37 12.35 -0.32
N ALA A 70 6.04 12.14 0.96
CA ALA A 70 5.00 12.91 1.65
C ALA A 70 5.31 14.42 1.71
N LYS A 71 6.60 14.79 1.80
CA LYS A 71 7.05 16.18 1.82
C LYS A 71 6.94 16.88 0.47
N LEU A 72 6.77 16.13 -0.62
CA LEU A 72 6.66 16.69 -1.97
C LEU A 72 5.25 17.20 -2.30
N SER A 73 4.27 16.97 -1.42
CA SER A 73 2.89 17.42 -1.58
C SER A 73 2.84 18.95 -1.78
N GLY A 74 2.37 19.42 -2.94
CA GLY A 74 2.28 20.84 -3.27
C GLY A 74 3.52 21.44 -3.97
N SER A 75 4.54 20.64 -4.28
CA SER A 75 5.70 21.10 -5.06
C SER A 75 5.37 21.21 -6.56
N GLN A 76 5.83 22.28 -7.22
CA GLN A 76 5.70 22.46 -8.69
C GLN A 76 6.34 21.32 -9.49
N ASN A 77 7.36 20.66 -8.93
CA ASN A 77 8.09 19.55 -9.58
C ASN A 77 7.83 18.20 -8.90
N ALA A 78 6.68 18.03 -8.22
CA ALA A 78 6.38 16.85 -7.42
C ALA A 78 6.60 15.53 -8.19
N HIS A 79 6.13 15.45 -9.45
CA HIS A 79 6.29 14.24 -10.26
C HIS A 79 7.77 13.89 -10.53
N GLN A 80 8.57 14.87 -10.96
CA GLN A 80 9.99 14.65 -11.26
C GLN A 80 10.76 14.26 -9.99
N ASN A 81 10.50 14.94 -8.88
CA ASN A 81 11.13 14.65 -7.59
C ASN A 81 10.73 13.26 -7.08
N GLN A 82 9.48 12.85 -7.26
CA GLN A 82 9.03 11.52 -6.88
C GLN A 82 9.68 10.43 -7.74
N MET A 83 9.88 10.67 -9.03
CA MET A 83 10.61 9.76 -9.92
C MET A 83 12.07 9.61 -9.48
N GLN A 84 12.73 10.71 -9.11
CA GLN A 84 14.09 10.68 -8.56
C GLN A 84 14.16 9.90 -7.24
N LEU A 85 13.21 10.12 -6.32
CA LEU A 85 13.13 9.33 -5.07
C LEU A 85 12.96 7.83 -5.35
N LYS A 86 12.11 7.48 -6.32
CA LYS A 86 11.90 6.08 -6.74
C LYS A 86 13.18 5.47 -7.29
N ASN A 87 13.92 6.19 -8.14
CA ASN A 87 15.18 5.73 -8.70
C ASN A 87 16.26 5.55 -7.61
N ASN A 88 16.37 6.51 -6.68
CA ASN A 88 17.28 6.42 -5.54
C ASN A 88 16.95 5.19 -4.67
N ALA A 89 15.67 4.93 -4.41
CA ALA A 89 15.25 3.74 -3.69
C ALA A 89 15.62 2.45 -4.44
N ASN A 90 15.43 2.40 -5.76
CA ASN A 90 15.83 1.26 -6.59
C ASN A 90 17.33 1.00 -6.52
N GLU A 91 18.17 2.03 -6.62
CA GLU A 91 19.62 1.88 -6.53
C GLU A 91 20.05 1.34 -5.16
N LYS A 92 19.45 1.85 -4.07
CA LYS A 92 19.71 1.34 -2.72
C LYS A 92 19.32 -0.13 -2.61
N ILE A 93 18.18 -0.53 -3.17
CA ILE A 93 17.73 -1.92 -3.16
C ILE A 93 18.69 -2.80 -3.97
N ILE A 94 19.04 -2.41 -5.20
CA ILE A 94 19.96 -3.16 -6.08
C ILE A 94 21.30 -3.41 -5.41
N LYS A 95 21.82 -2.47 -4.60
CA LYS A 95 23.07 -2.65 -3.85
C LYS A 95 22.99 -3.75 -2.77
N LEU A 96 21.79 -4.09 -2.28
CA LEU A 96 21.57 -5.16 -1.30
C LEU A 96 21.48 -6.55 -1.94
N LEU A 97 21.24 -6.63 -3.25
CA LEU A 97 20.89 -7.85 -3.95
C LEU A 97 22.12 -8.56 -4.52
N ASP A 98 22.10 -9.89 -4.53
CA ASP A 98 23.06 -10.67 -5.31
C ASP A 98 22.75 -10.61 -6.83
N ARG A 99 23.65 -11.15 -7.65
CA ARG A 99 23.51 -11.11 -9.12
C ARG A 99 22.19 -11.71 -9.62
N LYS A 100 21.74 -12.84 -9.07
CA LYS A 100 20.49 -13.50 -9.49
C LYS A 100 19.28 -12.68 -9.07
N GLN A 101 19.31 -12.16 -7.85
CA GLN A 101 18.28 -11.28 -7.31
C GLN A 101 18.15 -9.98 -8.10
N LYS A 102 19.27 -9.35 -8.51
CA LYS A 102 19.26 -8.14 -9.36
C LYS A 102 18.54 -8.38 -10.69
N MET A 103 18.87 -9.46 -11.40
CA MET A 103 18.21 -9.79 -12.66
C MET A 103 16.70 -9.98 -12.48
N LYS A 104 16.29 -10.67 -11.40
CA LYS A 104 14.87 -10.85 -11.11
C LYS A 104 14.19 -9.54 -10.70
N PHE A 105 14.90 -8.66 -9.98
CA PHE A 105 14.41 -7.34 -9.63
C PHE A 105 14.06 -6.52 -10.86
N GLU A 106 14.95 -6.48 -11.86
CA GLU A 106 14.69 -5.76 -13.12
C GLU A 106 13.41 -6.22 -13.82
N ILE A 107 13.06 -7.51 -13.70
CA ILE A 107 11.83 -8.07 -14.28
C ILE A 107 10.58 -7.70 -13.48
N VAL A 108 10.67 -7.68 -12.14
CA VAL A 108 9.49 -7.52 -11.27
C VAL A 108 9.28 -6.11 -10.73
N LYS A 109 10.24 -5.19 -10.91
CA LYS A 109 10.25 -3.88 -10.25
C LYS A 109 9.02 -3.03 -10.57
N ASP A 110 8.52 -3.05 -11.81
CA ASP A 110 7.40 -2.20 -12.22
C ASP A 110 6.08 -2.69 -11.59
N ASP A 111 5.80 -3.99 -11.69
CA ASP A 111 4.67 -4.64 -11.02
C ASP A 111 4.73 -4.48 -9.50
N TRP A 112 5.93 -4.56 -8.94
CA TRP A 112 6.16 -4.40 -7.50
C TRP A 112 5.88 -2.95 -7.06
N TRP A 113 6.34 -1.95 -7.81
CA TRP A 113 6.07 -0.55 -7.51
C TRP A 113 4.60 -0.16 -7.66
N ALA A 114 3.82 -0.87 -8.49
CA ALA A 114 2.38 -0.67 -8.57
C ALA A 114 1.65 -0.91 -7.24
N LEU A 115 2.29 -1.61 -6.28
CA LEU A 115 1.76 -1.79 -4.92
C LEU A 115 1.82 -0.51 -4.07
N ALA A 116 2.67 0.47 -4.43
CA ALA A 116 2.79 1.72 -3.68
C ALA A 116 1.56 2.64 -3.86
N ASN A 117 0.76 2.40 -4.90
CA ASN A 117 -0.41 3.20 -5.27
C ASN A 117 -1.75 2.47 -5.01
N LYS A 118 -1.73 1.30 -4.35
CA LYS A 118 -2.90 0.47 -4.05
C LYS A 118 -3.14 0.37 -2.55
#